data_AF-A0A357AY99-F1
#
_entry.id   AF-A0A357AY99-F1
#
_cell.length_a   1.000
_cell.length_b   1.000
_cell.length_c   1.000
_cell.angle_alpha   90.00
_cell.angle_beta   90.00
_cell.angle_gamma   90.00
#
_symmetry.space_group_name_H-M   'P 1'
#
loop_
_entity.id
_entity.type
_entity.pdbx_description
1 polymer ?
#
loop_
_entity_poly.entity_id
_entity_poly.type
_entity_poly.pdbx_seq_one_letter_code
_entity_poly.pdbx_strand_id
1 'polypeptide(L)'
;MNEIFDMALAPEGERKIEWVRRNMPILRGIEEEFSGTRPFAGLNIALSVHLEAKTAYLCRVLAIGGANMFVTGSNPLSTQDDVAAALAAGCIEVHAVHGAPPETYRRHLEAVLEPGPNIIIDDGGELTELMHTKYEGLIPGVIGGCEETTTG
;
A
#
# COMPACT_ATOMS: atom_id res chain seq x y z
N MET A 1 2.67 13.30 1.17
CA MET A 1 3.02 13.78 -0.20
C MET A 1 3.71 12.62 -0.90
N ASN A 2 3.30 12.27 -2.12
CA ASN A 2 3.84 11.09 -2.82
C ASN A 2 5.32 11.20 -3.19
N GLU A 3 6.05 10.08 -3.12
CA GLU A 3 7.40 9.91 -3.68
C GLU A 3 7.38 8.72 -4.67
N ILE A 4 7.26 9.03 -5.96
CA ILE A 4 7.17 8.07 -7.08
C ILE A 4 8.10 8.47 -8.22
N PHE A 5 8.37 7.57 -9.17
CA PHE A 5 9.30 7.82 -10.27
C PHE A 5 8.81 8.90 -11.25
N ASP A 6 7.65 8.67 -11.90
CA ASP A 6 7.07 9.59 -12.88
C ASP A 6 5.54 9.44 -12.96
N MET A 7 4.82 10.52 -12.68
CA MET A 7 3.35 10.56 -12.74
C MET A 7 2.81 10.34 -14.17
N ALA A 8 3.60 10.63 -15.21
CA ALA A 8 3.18 10.43 -16.61
C ALA A 8 2.95 8.94 -16.95
N LEU A 9 3.42 8.01 -16.13
CA LEU A 9 3.23 6.57 -16.32
C LEU A 9 1.86 6.07 -15.86
N ALA A 10 1.08 6.88 -15.13
CA ALA A 10 -0.21 6.48 -14.57
C ALA A 10 -1.20 5.86 -15.58
N PRO A 11 -1.33 6.33 -16.84
CA PRO A 11 -2.22 5.70 -17.81
C PRO A 11 -1.82 4.28 -18.21
N GLU A 12 -0.54 3.91 -18.10
CA GLU A 12 -0.10 2.54 -18.34
C GLU A 12 -0.44 1.64 -17.15
N GLY A 13 -0.13 2.09 -15.93
CA GLY A 13 -0.49 1.36 -14.72
C GLY A 13 -1.99 1.16 -14.59
N GLU A 14 -2.80 2.15 -14.97
CA GLU A 14 -4.27 2.05 -14.96
C GLU A 14 -4.76 0.89 -15.84
N ARG A 15 -4.18 0.73 -17.04
CA ARG A 15 -4.54 -0.39 -17.93
C ARG A 15 -4.22 -1.74 -17.31
N LYS A 16 -3.09 -1.85 -16.58
CA LYS A 16 -2.71 -3.08 -15.88
C LYS A 16 -3.63 -3.37 -14.71
N ILE A 17 -3.93 -2.36 -13.88
CA ILE A 17 -4.84 -2.49 -12.72
C ILE A 17 -6.24 -2.88 -13.19
N GLU A 18 -6.76 -2.28 -14.26
CA GLU A 18 -8.07 -2.62 -14.81
C GLU A 18 -8.11 -4.05 -15.38
N TRP A 19 -7.02 -4.51 -16.01
CA TRP A 19 -6.91 -5.90 -16.44
C TRP A 19 -6.97 -6.84 -15.24
N VAL A 20 -6.22 -6.56 -14.17
CA VAL A 20 -6.24 -7.32 -12.92
C VAL A 20 -7.63 -7.35 -12.30
N ARG A 21 -8.32 -6.20 -12.20
CA ARG A 21 -9.69 -6.09 -11.67
C ARG A 21 -10.66 -7.05 -12.35
N ARG A 22 -10.57 -7.17 -13.67
CA ARG A 22 -11.41 -8.10 -14.45
C ARG A 22 -11.11 -9.56 -14.15
N ASN A 23 -9.86 -9.88 -13.81
CA ASN A 23 -9.36 -11.24 -13.60
C ASN A 23 -9.26 -11.68 -12.13
N MET A 24 -9.58 -10.82 -11.16
CA MET A 24 -9.63 -11.14 -9.72
C MET A 24 -11.07 -11.12 -9.17
N PRO A 25 -11.90 -12.14 -9.46
CA PRO A 25 -13.33 -12.12 -9.14
C PRO A 25 -13.64 -12.06 -7.64
N ILE A 26 -12.79 -12.65 -6.79
CA ILE A 26 -12.98 -12.62 -5.34
C ILE A 26 -12.79 -11.19 -4.81
N LEU A 27 -11.66 -10.55 -5.17
CA LEU A 27 -11.36 -9.19 -4.73
C LEU A 27 -12.36 -8.17 -5.31
N ARG A 28 -12.87 -8.41 -6.51
CA ARG A 28 -13.97 -7.62 -7.09
C ARG A 28 -15.28 -7.75 -6.33
N GLY A 29 -15.63 -8.95 -5.85
CA GLY A 29 -16.79 -9.12 -4.98
C GLY A 29 -16.63 -8.36 -3.66
N ILE A 30 -15.43 -8.37 -3.07
CA ILE A 30 -15.11 -7.60 -1.87
C ILE A 30 -15.21 -6.10 -2.14
N GLU A 31 -14.75 -5.64 -3.30
CA GLU A 31 -14.90 -4.25 -3.70
C GLU A 31 -16.37 -3.82 -3.79
N GLU A 32 -17.22 -4.64 -4.42
CA GLU A 32 -18.66 -4.38 -4.51
C GLU A 32 -19.27 -4.24 -3.11
N GLU A 33 -18.91 -5.12 -2.18
CA GLU A 33 -19.34 -5.04 -0.77
C GLU A 33 -18.82 -3.78 -0.06
N PHE A 34 -17.52 -3.49 -0.18
CA PHE A 34 -16.85 -2.38 0.50
C PHE A 34 -17.31 -1.02 -0.01
N SER A 35 -17.72 -0.93 -1.27
CA SER A 35 -18.30 0.29 -1.84
C SER A 35 -19.57 0.75 -1.11
N GLY A 36 -20.36 -0.19 -0.58
CA GLY A 36 -21.57 0.08 0.18
C GLY A 36 -21.35 0.16 1.70
N THR A 37 -20.51 -0.73 2.24
CA THR A 37 -20.32 -0.87 3.70
C THR A 37 -19.25 0.06 4.27
N ARG A 38 -18.22 0.39 3.49
CA ARG A 38 -17.09 1.23 3.87
C ARG A 38 -16.51 0.89 5.26
N PRO A 39 -16.04 -0.36 5.48
CA PRO A 39 -15.69 -0.86 6.80
C PRO A 39 -14.44 -0.19 7.40
N PHE A 40 -13.62 0.48 6.59
CA PHE A 40 -12.38 1.14 7.00
C PHE A 40 -12.52 2.65 7.06
N ALA A 41 -13.75 3.18 7.02
CA ALA A 41 -14.00 4.62 7.05
C ALA A 41 -13.28 5.30 8.23
N GLY A 42 -12.32 6.18 7.89
CA GLY A 42 -11.55 6.95 8.87
C GLY A 42 -10.37 6.21 9.50
N LEU A 43 -10.10 4.97 9.10
CA LEU A 43 -8.92 4.22 9.53
C LEU A 43 -7.74 4.49 8.61
N ASN A 44 -6.55 4.60 9.20
CA ASN A 44 -5.29 4.65 8.48
C ASN A 44 -4.74 3.25 8.27
N ILE A 45 -4.34 2.92 7.04
CA ILE A 45 -3.71 1.64 6.70
C ILE A 45 -2.33 1.91 6.10
N ALA A 46 -1.30 1.40 6.76
CA ALA A 46 0.06 1.32 6.20
C ALA A 46 0.24 -0.03 5.53
N LEU A 47 0.72 -0.04 4.30
CA LEU A 47 0.88 -1.25 3.51
C LEU A 47 2.25 -1.29 2.82
N SER A 48 3.01 -2.36 3.07
CA SER A 48 4.26 -2.70 2.40
C SER A 48 4.13 -4.07 1.78
N VAL A 49 4.18 -4.14 0.44
CA VAL A 49 4.10 -5.39 -0.35
C VAL A 49 4.83 -5.21 -1.68
N HIS A 50 5.01 -6.28 -2.44
CA HIS A 50 5.47 -6.13 -3.83
C HIS A 50 4.49 -5.26 -4.63
N LEU A 51 4.90 -4.06 -5.04
CA LEU A 51 3.99 -3.07 -5.62
C LEU A 51 3.79 -3.31 -7.13
N GLU A 52 2.81 -4.16 -7.43
CA GLU A 52 2.41 -4.59 -8.76
C GLU A 52 0.91 -4.36 -8.98
N ALA A 53 0.41 -4.57 -10.21
CA ALA A 53 -0.99 -4.29 -10.53
C ALA A 53 -2.02 -5.02 -9.63
N LYS A 54 -1.68 -6.23 -9.15
CA LYS A 54 -2.52 -7.03 -8.24
C LYS A 54 -2.64 -6.41 -6.84
N THR A 55 -1.53 -5.95 -6.28
CA THR A 55 -1.49 -5.32 -4.96
C THR A 55 -1.99 -3.88 -5.01
N ALA A 56 -1.79 -3.18 -6.12
CA ALA A 56 -2.44 -1.90 -6.37
C ALA A 56 -3.97 -2.02 -6.44
N TYR A 57 -4.49 -3.10 -7.04
CA TYR A 57 -5.93 -3.34 -7.01
C TYR A 57 -6.43 -3.58 -5.58
N LEU A 58 -5.70 -4.35 -4.76
CA LEU A 58 -5.99 -4.50 -3.33
C LEU A 58 -6.01 -3.14 -2.61
N CYS A 59 -5.01 -2.28 -2.83
CA CYS A 59 -4.96 -0.93 -2.25
C CYS A 59 -6.20 -0.11 -2.60
N ARG A 60 -6.68 -0.19 -3.85
CA ARG A 60 -7.91 0.50 -4.28
C ARG A 60 -9.14 -0.07 -3.59
N VAL A 61 -9.25 -1.38 -3.43
CA VAL A 61 -10.39 -1.98 -2.71
C VAL A 61 -10.44 -1.53 -1.25
N LEU A 62 -9.30 -1.46 -0.57
CA LEU A 62 -9.21 -0.94 0.80
C LEU A 62 -9.59 0.55 0.86
N ALA A 63 -9.08 1.36 -0.07
CA ALA A 63 -9.45 2.78 -0.18
C ALA A 63 -10.95 3.00 -0.46
N ILE A 64 -11.54 2.19 -1.36
CA ILE A 64 -12.99 2.16 -1.61
C ILE A 64 -13.76 1.80 -0.33
N GLY A 65 -13.21 0.89 0.47
CA GLY A 65 -13.69 0.58 1.82
C GLY A 65 -13.56 1.74 2.82
N GLY A 66 -13.04 2.90 2.42
CA GLY A 66 -12.99 4.12 3.22
C GLY A 66 -11.68 4.35 3.97
N ALA A 67 -10.68 3.49 3.76
CA ALA A 67 -9.36 3.63 4.38
C ALA A 67 -8.59 4.84 3.83
N ASN A 68 -7.82 5.50 4.70
CA ASN A 68 -6.73 6.36 4.30
C ASN A 68 -5.49 5.48 4.06
N MET A 69 -5.10 5.32 2.80
CA MET A 69 -4.05 4.38 2.39
C MET A 69 -2.70 5.07 2.30
N PHE A 70 -1.67 4.46 2.91
CA PHE A 70 -0.26 4.81 2.80
C PHE A 70 0.52 3.58 2.34
N VAL A 71 1.10 3.65 1.15
CA VAL A 71 1.57 2.47 0.40
C VAL A 71 3.05 2.58 0.05
N THR A 72 3.79 1.51 0.27
CA THR A 72 5.19 1.36 -0.14
C THR A 72 5.47 -0.05 -0.67
N GLY A 73 6.69 -0.27 -1.18
CA GLY A 73 7.16 -1.57 -1.65
C GLY A 73 7.83 -2.38 -0.54
N SER A 74 7.66 -3.70 -0.53
CA SER A 74 8.41 -4.64 0.36
C SER A 74 9.77 -5.06 -0.20
N ASN A 75 10.12 -4.61 -1.41
CA ASN A 75 11.43 -4.85 -1.99
C ASN A 75 11.76 -3.75 -3.01
N PRO A 76 12.97 -3.16 -2.99
CA PRO A 76 13.36 -2.09 -3.92
C PRO A 76 13.19 -2.43 -5.40
N LEU A 77 13.29 -3.71 -5.79
CA LEU A 77 13.20 -4.16 -7.18
C LEU A 77 11.82 -4.67 -7.57
N SER A 78 10.87 -4.76 -6.63
CA SER A 78 9.53 -5.29 -6.89
C SER A 78 8.55 -4.26 -7.44
N THR A 79 8.81 -2.97 -7.18
CA THR A 79 7.92 -1.89 -7.59
C THR A 79 7.82 -1.80 -9.11
N GLN A 80 6.60 -1.73 -9.62
CA GLN A 80 6.30 -1.31 -10.98
C GLN A 80 5.94 0.18 -10.97
N ASP A 81 6.81 1.03 -11.53
CA ASP A 81 6.67 2.49 -11.43
C ASP A 81 5.37 3.03 -12.05
N ASP A 82 4.89 2.40 -13.12
CA ASP A 82 3.63 2.78 -13.74
C ASP A 82 2.42 2.47 -12.86
N VAL A 83 2.47 1.38 -12.11
CA VAL A 83 1.46 1.01 -11.11
C VAL A 83 1.51 1.96 -9.92
N ALA A 84 2.69 2.30 -9.41
CA ALA A 84 2.86 3.30 -8.35
C ALA A 84 2.28 4.66 -8.77
N ALA A 85 2.55 5.09 -10.00
CA ALA A 85 1.98 6.31 -10.57
C ALA A 85 0.44 6.24 -10.67
N ALA A 86 -0.12 5.10 -11.09
CA ALA A 86 -1.57 4.92 -11.19
C ALA A 86 -2.29 4.93 -9.82
N LEU A 87 -1.64 4.47 -8.74
CA LEU A 87 -2.16 4.62 -7.39
C LEU A 87 -2.11 6.08 -6.91
N ALA A 88 -0.97 6.74 -7.11
CA ALA A 88 -0.77 8.14 -6.72
C ALA A 88 -1.76 9.08 -7.44
N ALA A 89 -2.03 8.84 -8.72
CA ALA A 89 -3.05 9.57 -9.49
C ALA A 89 -4.48 9.35 -8.96
N GLY A 90 -4.72 8.23 -8.27
CA GLY A 90 -5.98 7.90 -7.59
C GLY A 90 -6.10 8.44 -6.17
N CYS A 91 -5.27 9.42 -5.79
CA CYS A 91 -5.25 10.05 -4.46
C CYS A 91 -4.88 9.12 -3.29
N ILE A 92 -4.22 7.99 -3.57
CA ILE A 92 -3.58 7.17 -2.54
C ILE A 92 -2.18 7.72 -2.28
N GLU A 93 -1.74 7.77 -1.01
CA GLU A 93 -0.38 8.19 -0.70
C GLU A 93 0.61 7.04 -0.98
N VAL A 94 1.55 7.26 -1.89
CA VAL A 94 2.50 6.23 -2.37
C VAL A 94 3.93 6.73 -2.24
N HIS A 95 4.76 5.91 -1.61
CA HIS A 95 6.20 6.09 -1.44
C HIS A 95 6.88 4.82 -1.95
N ALA A 96 7.16 4.76 -3.25
CA ALA A 96 7.79 3.60 -3.87
C ALA A 96 8.37 3.95 -5.24
N VAL A 97 9.62 3.53 -5.47
CA VAL A 97 10.34 3.72 -6.74
C VAL A 97 11.12 2.45 -7.05
N HIS A 98 11.03 1.95 -8.28
CA HIS A 98 11.83 0.80 -8.71
C HIS A 98 13.33 1.11 -8.63
N GLY A 99 14.09 0.20 -8.02
CA GLY A 99 15.52 0.36 -7.82
C GLY A 99 15.88 1.46 -6.82
N ALA A 100 14.98 1.82 -5.90
CA ALA A 100 15.26 2.80 -4.86
C ALA A 100 16.55 2.44 -4.09
N PRO A 101 17.47 3.40 -3.86
CA PRO A 101 18.65 3.14 -3.05
C PRO A 101 18.22 2.85 -1.60
N PRO A 102 19.04 2.12 -0.81
CA PRO A 102 18.65 1.66 0.53
C PRO A 102 18.15 2.77 1.47
N GLU A 103 18.73 3.96 1.40
CA GLU A 103 18.30 5.10 2.22
C GLU A 103 16.89 5.60 1.84
N THR A 104 16.62 5.69 0.53
CA THR A 104 15.28 6.06 0.02
C THR A 104 14.26 4.99 0.36
N TYR A 105 14.61 3.71 0.19
CA TYR A 105 13.75 2.59 0.56
C TYR A 105 13.34 2.64 2.04
N ARG A 106 14.30 2.84 2.94
CA ARG A 106 14.01 3.01 4.38
C ARG A 106 13.14 4.24 4.64
N ARG A 107 13.38 5.36 3.95
CA ARG A 107 12.54 6.55 4.08
C ARG A 107 11.10 6.29 3.64
N HIS A 108 10.89 5.48 2.60
CA HIS A 108 9.56 5.10 2.15
C HIS A 108 8.79 4.27 3.19
N LEU A 109 9.45 3.30 3.83
CA LEU A 109 8.88 2.54 4.95
C LEU A 109 8.48 3.46 6.11
N GLU A 110 9.34 4.42 6.46
CA GLU A 110 9.07 5.38 7.53
C GLU A 110 7.90 6.31 7.20
N ALA A 111 7.85 6.81 5.96
CA ALA A 111 6.81 7.73 5.50
C ALA A 111 5.40 7.13 5.58
N VAL A 112 5.26 5.81 5.39
CA VAL A 112 3.93 5.15 5.51
C VAL A 112 3.50 4.89 6.96
N LEU A 113 4.43 4.92 7.92
CA LEU A 113 4.14 4.74 9.35
C LEU A 113 3.89 6.08 10.08
N GLU A 114 4.53 7.17 9.65
CA GLU A 114 4.40 8.51 10.25
C GLU A 114 2.95 9.00 10.48
N PRO A 115 1.96 8.69 9.60
CA PRO A 115 0.57 9.08 9.81
C PRO A 115 -0.13 8.41 11.00
N GLY A 116 0.48 7.40 11.64
CA GLY A 116 -0.15 6.62 12.71
C GLY A 116 -1.16 5.61 12.14
N PRO A 117 -0.71 4.43 11.70
CA PRO A 117 -1.61 3.41 11.16
C PRO A 117 -2.50 2.81 12.26
N ASN A 118 -3.74 2.50 11.89
CA ASN A 118 -4.60 1.63 12.69
C ASN A 118 -4.45 0.17 12.27
N ILE A 119 -4.11 -0.08 11.00
CA ILE A 119 -3.89 -1.42 10.45
C ILE A 119 -2.57 -1.42 9.68
N ILE A 120 -1.81 -2.49 9.84
CA ILE A 120 -0.56 -2.74 9.11
C ILE A 120 -0.77 -3.95 8.20
N ILE A 121 -0.40 -3.83 6.94
CA ILE A 121 -0.34 -4.96 5.99
C ILE A 121 1.10 -5.07 5.53
N ASP A 122 1.74 -6.18 5.85
CA ASP A 122 3.18 -6.34 5.74
C ASP A 122 3.52 -7.60 4.93
N ASP A 123 4.70 -7.55 4.32
CA ASP A 123 5.28 -8.58 3.46
C ASP A 123 6.77 -8.58 3.76
N GLY A 124 7.19 -9.49 4.64
CA GLY A 124 8.57 -9.63 5.11
C GLY A 124 8.86 -9.00 6.48
N GLY A 125 7.86 -8.37 7.13
CA GLY A 125 7.94 -7.92 8.52
C GLY A 125 8.65 -6.59 8.78
N GLU A 126 9.11 -5.86 7.76
CA GLU A 126 9.90 -4.63 7.95
C GLU A 126 9.07 -3.48 8.55
N LEU A 127 7.79 -3.32 8.18
CA LEU A 127 6.93 -2.32 8.83
C LEU A 127 6.68 -2.68 10.29
N THR A 128 6.43 -3.97 10.55
CA THR A 128 6.20 -4.50 11.89
C THR A 128 7.43 -4.31 12.78
N GLU A 129 8.63 -4.58 12.27
CA GLU A 129 9.89 -4.33 12.98
C GLU A 129 10.04 -2.84 13.31
N LEU A 130 9.82 -1.94 12.35
CA LEU A 130 9.92 -0.49 12.57
C LEU A 130 8.92 0.01 13.61
N MET A 131 7.72 -0.55 13.64
CA MET A 131 6.71 -0.24 14.65
C MET A 131 7.16 -0.64 16.05
N HIS A 132 7.85 -1.76 16.20
CA HIS A 132 8.36 -2.26 17.48
C HIS A 132 9.71 -1.69 17.92
N THR A 133 10.41 -0.93 17.07
CA THR A 133 11.78 -0.44 17.35
C THR A 133 11.92 1.08 17.28
N LYS A 134 11.24 1.74 16.34
CA LYS A 134 11.35 3.19 16.11
C LYS A 134 10.05 3.93 16.35
N TYR A 135 8.90 3.29 16.06
CA TYR A 135 7.57 3.89 16.17
C TYR A 135 6.73 3.30 17.31
N GLU A 136 7.38 2.86 18.40
CA GLU A 136 6.71 2.24 19.55
C GLU A 136 5.57 3.10 20.12
N GLY A 137 5.73 4.43 20.06
CA GLY A 137 4.73 5.40 20.51
C GLY A 137 3.43 5.38 19.69
N LEU A 138 3.43 4.82 18.49
CA LEU A 138 2.24 4.69 17.63
C LEU A 138 1.47 3.38 17.87
N ILE A 139 2.10 2.37 18.50
CA ILE A 139 1.49 1.05 18.75
C ILE A 139 0.12 1.13 19.44
N PRO A 140 -0.14 2.01 20.44
CA PRO A 140 -1.46 2.10 21.06
C PRO A 140 -2.61 2.43 20.10
N GLY A 141 -2.33 2.99 18.92
CA GLY A 141 -3.33 3.28 17.88
C GLY A 141 -3.58 2.12 16.90
N VAL A 142 -2.78 1.05 16.96
CA VAL A 142 -2.85 -0.11 16.06
C VAL A 142 -3.86 -1.12 16.59
N ILE A 143 -4.80 -1.50 15.73
CA ILE A 143 -5.82 -2.53 15.99
C ILE A 143 -5.23 -3.92 15.74
N GLY A 144 -4.41 -4.06 14.69
CA GLY A 144 -3.73 -5.29 14.34
C GLY A 144 -2.97 -5.19 13.02
N GLY A 145 -2.34 -6.29 12.62
CA GLY A 145 -1.64 -6.40 11.35
C GLY A 145 -1.87 -7.75 10.67
N CYS A 146 -1.62 -7.78 9.35
CA CYS A 146 -1.61 -8.97 8.52
C CYS A 146 -0.22 -9.13 7.89
N GLU A 147 0.37 -10.31 7.98
CA GLU A 147 1.64 -10.66 7.33
C GLU A 147 1.38 -11.69 6.22
N GLU A 148 1.92 -11.45 5.03
CA GLU A 148 1.71 -12.31 3.85
C GLU A 148 2.69 -13.49 3.80
N THR A 149 3.91 -13.32 4.32
CA THR A 149 5.02 -14.26 4.08
C THR A 149 5.28 -15.21 5.24
N THR A 150 6.14 -16.20 4.99
CA THR A 150 6.65 -17.12 6.03
C THR A 150 7.81 -16.52 6.82
N THR A 151 8.47 -15.50 6.27
CA THR A 151 9.67 -14.90 6.88
C THR A 151 9.29 -13.92 7.99
N GLY A 152 8.28 -13.08 7.75
CA GLY A 152 7.69 -12.20 8.77
C GLY A 152 6.94 -13.00 9.83
#